data_AF-A0A6G2DDW6-F1
#
_entry.id   AF-A0A6G2DDW6-F1
#
_cell.length_a   1.000
_cell.length_b   1.000
_cell.length_c   1.000
_cell.angle_alpha   90.00
_cell.angle_beta   90.00
_cell.angle_gamma   90.00
#
_symmetry.space_group_name_H-M   'P 1'
#
loop_
_entity.id
_entity.type
_entity.pdbx_description
1 polymer ?
#
loop_
_entity_poly.entity_id
_entity_poly.type
_entity_poly.pdbx_seq_one_letter_code
_entity_poly.pdbx_strand_id
1 'polypeptide(L)'
;ATGNIATDPLKDSQLAVISSISKEMPGISISTSWDRKVLETSLSSIVGSVSSEKAGLPAEEAEAYLKKGYSLNDRVGTSYLEKQYEETLQGKRSVKEIHLDKYGNMESVDTIEEGSKGNNIKLTIDLAFQDSVDALLKSYFNSELENGGAKYSEGVYAVALNPKTGAVLS
;
A
#
# COMPACT_ATOMS: atom_id res chain seq x y z
N ALA A 1 13.59 7.82 -20.75
CA ALA A 1 12.66 7.70 -19.60
C ALA A 1 11.74 6.53 -19.89
N THR A 2 11.70 5.53 -19.02
CA THR A 2 10.79 4.38 -19.13
C THR A 2 9.48 4.78 -18.45
N GLY A 3 8.35 4.62 -19.16
CA GLY A 3 7.02 4.95 -18.64
C GLY A 3 6.18 3.69 -18.52
N ASN A 4 5.36 3.61 -17.47
CA ASN A 4 4.39 2.53 -17.33
C ASN A 4 3.16 2.83 -18.19
N ILE A 5 2.75 1.86 -19.01
CA ILE A 5 1.54 1.96 -19.83
C ILE A 5 0.35 1.52 -18.98
N ALA A 6 -0.62 2.40 -18.79
CA ALA A 6 -1.87 2.04 -18.10
C ALA A 6 -2.75 1.20 -19.04
N THR A 7 -3.08 -0.02 -18.63
CA THR A 7 -3.98 -0.93 -19.34
C THR A 7 -5.06 -1.45 -18.41
N ASP A 8 -6.10 -2.06 -18.98
CA ASP A 8 -6.96 -2.95 -18.22
C ASP A 8 -6.16 -4.18 -17.72
N PRO A 9 -6.63 -4.89 -16.66
CA PRO A 9 -5.98 -6.11 -16.20
C PRO A 9 -5.81 -7.12 -17.33
N LEU A 10 -4.57 -7.57 -17.54
CA LEU A 10 -4.20 -8.52 -18.59
C LEU A 10 -4.34 -9.95 -18.08
N LYS A 11 -4.97 -10.82 -18.87
CA LYS A 11 -5.00 -12.27 -18.61
C LYS A 11 -3.65 -12.90 -18.98
N ASP A 12 -3.34 -14.05 -18.39
CA ASP A 12 -2.10 -14.80 -18.67
C ASP A 12 -1.88 -15.08 -20.16
N SER A 13 -2.96 -15.36 -20.91
CA SER A 13 -2.89 -15.55 -22.36
C SER A 13 -2.50 -14.28 -23.11
N GLN A 14 -2.95 -13.10 -22.67
CA GLN A 14 -2.57 -11.82 -23.26
C GLN A 14 -1.11 -11.48 -22.94
N LEU A 15 -0.66 -11.76 -21.71
CA LEU A 15 0.74 -11.61 -21.30
C LEU A 15 1.67 -12.50 -22.14
N ALA A 16 1.27 -13.75 -22.39
CA ALA A 16 2.03 -14.67 -23.23
C ALA A 16 2.15 -14.18 -24.68
N VAL A 17 1.06 -13.65 -25.26
CA VAL A 17 1.08 -13.08 -26.61
C VAL A 17 2.04 -11.90 -26.69
N ILE A 18 1.90 -10.92 -25.80
CA ILE A 18 2.78 -9.73 -25.77
C ILE A 18 4.24 -10.12 -25.57
N SER A 19 4.51 -11.11 -24.71
CA SER A 19 5.86 -11.64 -24.50
C SER A 19 6.43 -12.24 -25.79
N SER A 20 5.62 -12.98 -26.55
CA SER A 20 6.04 -13.64 -27.78
C SER A 20 6.39 -12.66 -28.92
N ILE A 21 5.67 -11.54 -29.02
CA ILE A 21 5.89 -10.49 -30.04
C ILE A 21 6.74 -9.31 -29.55
N SER A 22 7.26 -9.36 -28.32
CA SER A 22 8.03 -8.27 -27.72
C SER A 22 9.21 -7.80 -28.57
N LYS A 23 9.85 -8.71 -29.31
CA LYS A 23 10.95 -8.42 -30.24
C LYS A 23 10.53 -7.55 -31.44
N GLU A 24 9.25 -7.58 -31.79
CA GLU A 24 8.66 -6.81 -32.89
C GLU A 24 8.13 -5.44 -32.42
N MET A 25 8.13 -5.19 -31.10
CA MET A 25 7.72 -3.92 -30.50
C MET A 25 8.88 -3.27 -29.72
N PRO A 26 9.88 -2.68 -30.42
CA PRO A 26 11.00 -2.02 -29.77
C PRO A 26 10.54 -0.99 -28.73
N GLY A 27 10.98 -1.16 -27.48
CA GLY A 27 10.65 -0.29 -26.36
C GLY A 27 9.48 -0.77 -25.49
N ILE A 28 8.78 -1.85 -25.85
CA ILE A 28 7.74 -2.47 -25.01
C ILE A 28 8.30 -3.69 -24.29
N SER A 29 8.08 -3.77 -22.97
CA SER A 29 8.39 -4.94 -22.17
C SER A 29 7.29 -5.16 -21.12
N ILE A 30 7.17 -6.40 -20.65
CA ILE A 30 6.30 -6.74 -19.52
C ILE A 30 7.13 -6.76 -18.25
N SER A 31 6.67 -6.07 -17.23
CA SER A 31 7.19 -6.15 -15.86
C SER A 31 6.10 -6.64 -14.92
N THR A 32 6.51 -7.37 -13.89
CA THR A 32 5.62 -7.71 -12.77
C THR A 32 5.67 -6.58 -11.73
N SER A 33 4.51 -6.23 -11.19
CA SER A 33 4.35 -5.28 -10.09
C SER A 33 3.47 -5.93 -9.02
N TRP A 34 3.34 -5.26 -7.87
CA TRP A 34 2.46 -5.68 -6.78
C TRP A 34 1.22 -4.78 -6.72
N ASP A 35 0.14 -5.25 -6.09
CA ASP A 35 -0.98 -4.41 -5.71
C ASP A 35 -1.20 -4.53 -4.20
N ARG A 36 -1.45 -3.39 -3.54
CA ARG A 36 -1.79 -3.39 -2.12
C ARG A 36 -3.29 -3.63 -1.97
N LYS A 37 -3.65 -4.75 -1.34
CA LYS A 37 -5.04 -5.07 -1.00
C LYS A 37 -5.25 -5.06 0.51
N VAL A 38 -6.22 -4.29 0.96
CA VAL A 38 -6.71 -4.31 2.34
C VAL A 38 -7.82 -5.34 2.44
N LEU A 39 -7.76 -6.21 3.47
CA LEU A 39 -8.80 -7.22 3.71
C LEU A 39 -9.96 -6.60 4.49
N GLU A 40 -11.19 -7.06 4.19
CA GLU A 40 -12.39 -6.63 4.90
C GLU A 40 -12.39 -7.18 6.34
N THR A 41 -12.02 -6.33 7.28
CA THR A 41 -11.95 -6.60 8.72
C THR A 41 -12.39 -5.35 9.48
N SER A 42 -12.70 -5.47 10.78
CA SER A 42 -12.97 -4.31 11.66
C SER A 42 -11.81 -3.31 11.70
N LEU A 43 -10.58 -3.76 11.43
CA LEU A 43 -9.38 -2.92 11.38
C LEU A 43 -9.08 -2.33 9.99
N SER A 44 -9.86 -2.66 8.96
CA SER A 44 -9.59 -2.21 7.58
C SER A 44 -9.49 -0.68 7.45
N SER A 45 -10.29 0.05 8.23
CA SER A 45 -10.31 1.51 8.27
C SER A 45 -9.02 2.13 8.82
N ILE A 46 -8.33 1.45 9.75
CA ILE A 46 -7.10 1.96 10.39
C ILE A 46 -5.83 1.54 9.64
N VAL A 47 -5.89 0.54 8.75
CA VAL A 47 -4.73 0.16 7.92
C VAL A 47 -4.31 1.35 7.05
N GLY A 48 -5.28 1.96 6.39
CA GLY A 48 -5.06 3.04 5.44
C GLY A 48 -4.72 2.55 4.04
N SER A 49 -4.10 3.44 3.27
CA SER A 49 -3.92 3.28 1.83
C SER A 49 -2.49 3.59 1.40
N VAL A 50 -2.13 3.06 0.24
CA VAL A 50 -0.85 3.27 -0.44
C VAL A 50 -1.14 3.90 -1.80
N SER A 51 -0.28 4.80 -2.27
CA SER A 51 -0.42 5.36 -3.62
C SER A 51 -0.30 4.27 -4.68
N SER A 52 -1.03 4.45 -5.79
CA SER A 52 -0.93 3.53 -6.92
C SER A 52 0.37 3.76 -7.69
N GLU A 53 0.83 2.75 -8.43
CA GLU A 53 2.02 2.90 -9.27
C GLU A 53 1.84 3.97 -10.35
N LYS A 54 0.59 4.19 -10.79
CA LYS A 54 0.24 5.26 -11.71
C LYS A 54 0.35 6.65 -11.07
N ALA A 55 -0.07 6.77 -9.81
CA ALA A 55 -0.02 8.04 -9.08
C ALA A 55 1.41 8.39 -8.65
N GLY A 56 2.20 7.39 -8.25
CA GLY A 56 3.54 7.60 -7.69
C GLY A 56 3.47 8.37 -6.36
N LEU A 57 4.40 9.31 -6.17
CA LEU A 57 4.41 10.18 -5.00
C LEU A 57 3.26 11.19 -5.03
N PRO A 58 2.49 11.37 -3.94
CA PRO A 58 1.52 12.45 -3.82
C PRO A 58 2.19 13.81 -4.06
N ALA A 59 1.60 14.64 -4.92
CA ALA A 59 2.22 15.89 -5.37
C ALA A 59 2.53 16.85 -4.21
N GLU A 60 1.69 16.83 -3.18
CA GLU A 60 1.81 17.67 -1.99
C GLU A 60 3.01 17.29 -1.11
N GLU A 61 3.46 16.03 -1.17
CA GLU A 61 4.55 15.50 -0.34
C GLU A 61 5.78 15.09 -1.16
N ALA A 62 5.72 15.20 -2.49
CA ALA A 62 6.75 14.72 -3.41
C ALA A 62 8.14 15.29 -3.08
N GLU A 63 8.25 16.58 -2.78
CA GLU A 63 9.54 17.20 -2.43
C GLU A 63 10.14 16.60 -1.15
N ALA A 64 9.32 16.27 -0.15
CA ALA A 64 9.78 15.67 1.09
C ALA A 64 10.27 14.24 0.87
N TYR A 65 9.55 13.44 0.08
CA TYR A 65 9.96 12.09 -0.29
C TYR A 65 11.23 12.07 -1.16
N LEU A 66 11.36 13.00 -2.12
CA LEU A 66 12.56 13.15 -2.94
C LEU A 66 13.80 13.45 -2.09
N LYS A 67 13.66 14.30 -1.05
CA LYS A 67 14.73 14.55 -0.07
C LYS A 67 15.11 13.32 0.74
N LYS A 68 14.17 12.38 0.95
CA LYS A 68 14.41 11.08 1.58
C LYS A 68 15.01 10.03 0.61
N GLY A 69 15.21 10.38 -0.66
CA GLY A 69 15.79 9.48 -1.67
C GLY A 69 14.77 8.61 -2.42
N TYR A 70 13.48 8.93 -2.32
CA TYR A 70 12.45 8.27 -3.11
C TYR A 70 12.50 8.72 -4.58
N SER A 71 12.05 7.86 -5.48
CA SER A 71 11.82 8.18 -6.88
C SER A 71 10.39 8.69 -7.08
N LEU A 72 10.14 9.48 -8.13
CA LEU A 72 8.81 10.04 -8.42
C LEU A 72 7.71 9.00 -8.62
N ASN A 73 8.06 7.83 -9.16
CA ASN A 73 7.14 6.72 -9.43
C ASN A 73 6.95 5.79 -8.22
N ASP A 74 7.40 6.21 -7.04
CA ASP A 74 7.31 5.39 -5.85
C ASP A 74 5.91 5.32 -5.30
N ARG A 75 5.60 4.12 -4.81
CA ARG A 75 4.41 3.92 -4.01
C ARG A 75 4.75 4.10 -2.54
N VAL A 76 3.94 4.90 -1.86
CA VAL A 76 4.11 5.27 -0.46
C VAL A 76 2.78 5.21 0.28
N GLY A 77 2.81 4.93 1.58
CA GLY A 77 1.66 5.04 2.45
C GLY A 77 1.11 6.47 2.45
N THR A 78 -0.16 6.63 2.09
CA THR A 78 -0.82 7.94 1.99
C THR A 78 -1.71 8.23 3.20
N SER A 79 -2.10 7.22 3.98
CA SER A 79 -2.93 7.40 5.16
C SER A 79 -2.66 6.36 6.26
N TYR A 80 -3.08 6.70 7.48
CA TYR A 80 -3.08 5.85 8.68
C TYR A 80 -1.80 5.03 8.88
N LEU A 81 -1.91 3.71 9.14
CA LEU A 81 -0.77 2.85 9.48
C LEU A 81 0.23 2.73 8.32
N GLU A 82 -0.22 2.68 7.07
CA GLU A 82 0.67 2.66 5.91
C GLU A 82 1.59 3.87 5.91
N LYS A 83 1.05 5.07 6.14
CA LYS A 83 1.84 6.30 6.20
C LYS A 83 2.71 6.38 7.45
N GLN A 84 2.15 6.03 8.61
CA GLN A 84 2.84 6.13 9.90
C GLN A 84 4.08 5.23 9.96
N TYR A 85 4.02 4.04 9.36
CA TYR A 85 5.10 3.05 9.37
C TYR A 85 5.80 2.92 8.01
N GLU A 86 5.65 3.89 7.11
CA GLU A 86 6.23 3.89 5.76
C GLU A 86 7.72 3.51 5.76
N GLU A 87 8.54 4.11 6.64
CA GLU A 87 9.99 3.84 6.70
C GLU A 87 10.32 2.39 7.09
N THR A 88 9.41 1.70 7.78
CA THR A 88 9.57 0.29 8.15
C THR A 88 8.97 -0.66 7.11
N LEU A 89 7.81 -0.28 6.56
CA LEU A 89 7.03 -1.08 5.61
C LEU A 89 7.60 -1.04 4.20
N GLN A 90 8.28 0.04 3.81
CA GLN A 90 8.80 0.20 2.47
C GLN A 90 9.93 -0.79 2.18
N GLY A 91 9.81 -1.49 1.05
CA GLY A 91 10.85 -2.40 0.57
C GLY A 91 12.06 -1.65 0.03
N LYS A 92 13.22 -2.29 0.07
CA LYS A 92 14.40 -1.77 -0.62
C LYS A 92 14.27 -2.01 -2.12
N ARG A 93 14.58 -0.99 -2.91
CA ARG A 93 14.59 -1.14 -4.36
C ARG A 93 15.80 -1.92 -4.83
N SER A 94 15.61 -2.60 -5.95
CA SER A 94 16.76 -3.01 -6.75
C SER A 94 17.29 -1.80 -7.52
N VAL A 95 18.61 -1.61 -7.49
CA VAL A 95 19.32 -0.61 -8.28
C VAL A 95 20.04 -1.34 -9.41
N LYS A 96 19.79 -0.93 -10.65
CA LYS A 96 20.41 -1.50 -11.85
C LYS A 96 21.09 -0.41 -12.65
N GLU A 97 22.30 -0.69 -13.10
CA GLU A 97 23.06 0.14 -14.03
C GLU A 97 22.93 -0.43 -15.44
N ILE A 98 22.72 0.44 -16.42
CA ILE A 98 22.58 0.05 -17.83
C ILE A 98 23.81 0.59 -18.57
N HIS A 99 24.62 -0.30 -19.11
CA HIS A 99 25.75 0.05 -19.96
C HIS A 99 25.28 0.13 -21.41
N LEU A 100 25.65 1.22 -22.08
CA LEU A 100 25.31 1.48 -23.48
C LEU A 100 26.59 1.51 -24.32
N ASP A 101 26.51 1.03 -25.55
CA ASP A 101 27.58 1.17 -26.53
C ASP A 101 27.71 2.63 -27.02
N LYS A 102 28.77 2.89 -27.81
CA LYS A 102 29.02 4.21 -28.43
C LYS A 102 27.92 4.71 -29.38
N TYR A 103 26.96 3.86 -29.75
CA TYR A 103 25.82 4.17 -30.59
C TYR A 103 24.52 4.31 -29.78
N GLY A 104 24.57 4.13 -28.46
CA GLY A 104 23.43 4.21 -27.54
C GLY A 104 22.62 2.92 -27.43
N ASN A 105 23.10 1.79 -27.98
CA ASN A 105 22.44 0.50 -27.82
C ASN A 105 22.79 -0.12 -26.47
N MET A 106 21.85 -0.85 -25.87
CA MET A 106 22.07 -1.56 -24.60
C MET A 106 23.09 -2.69 -24.77
N GLU A 107 24.20 -2.61 -24.02
CA GLU A 107 25.27 -3.60 -23.99
C GLU A 107 25.11 -4.59 -22.83
N SER A 108 24.92 -4.09 -21.61
CA SER A 108 24.66 -4.91 -20.41
C SER A 108 23.81 -4.19 -19.38
N VAL A 109 23.25 -4.98 -18.45
CA VAL A 109 22.52 -4.49 -17.28
C VAL A 109 23.08 -5.17 -16.04
N ASP A 110 23.67 -4.39 -15.14
CA ASP A 110 24.28 -4.88 -13.91
C ASP A 110 23.40 -4.51 -12.71
N THR A 111 23.08 -5.48 -11.85
CA THR A 111 22.38 -5.21 -10.60
C THR A 111 23.40 -4.77 -9.54
N ILE A 112 23.38 -3.49 -9.19
CA ILE A 112 24.23 -2.92 -8.12
C ILE A 112 23.68 -3.33 -6.75
N GLU A 113 22.36 -3.21 -6.58
CA GLU A 113 21.67 -3.59 -5.35
C GLU A 113 20.45 -4.45 -5.65
N GLU A 114 20.33 -5.54 -4.90
CA GLU A 114 19.14 -6.40 -4.95
C GLU A 114 18.01 -5.78 -4.13
N GLY A 115 16.80 -5.88 -4.67
CA GLY A 115 15.61 -5.43 -3.96
C GLY A 115 15.24 -6.39 -2.82
N SER A 116 14.64 -5.86 -1.76
CA SER A 116 14.17 -6.68 -0.65
C SER A 116 12.78 -6.26 -0.20
N LYS A 117 12.00 -7.23 0.28
CA LYS A 117 10.71 -6.95 0.91
C LYS A 117 10.93 -6.05 2.13
N GLY A 118 10.00 -5.12 2.35
CA GLY A 118 9.96 -4.32 3.58
C GLY A 118 9.62 -5.16 4.81
N ASN A 119 9.78 -4.58 5.99
CA ASN A 119 9.49 -5.30 7.23
C ASN A 119 7.97 -5.40 7.45
N ASN A 120 7.57 -6.40 8.24
CA ASN A 120 6.19 -6.51 8.69
C ASN A 120 6.03 -5.80 10.04
N ILE A 121 4.86 -5.22 10.29
CA ILE A 121 4.46 -4.74 11.61
C ILE A 121 3.43 -5.69 12.22
N LYS A 122 3.38 -5.75 13.55
CA LYS A 122 2.35 -6.47 14.31
C LYS A 122 1.65 -5.50 15.24
N LEU A 123 0.33 -5.43 15.15
CA LEU A 123 -0.48 -4.55 15.99
C LEU A 123 -0.66 -5.13 17.39
N THR A 124 -1.01 -4.26 18.34
CA THR A 124 -1.39 -4.65 19.70
C THR A 124 -2.84 -5.10 19.81
N ILE A 125 -3.67 -4.74 18.83
CA ILE A 125 -5.10 -5.02 18.77
C ILE A 125 -5.30 -6.48 18.35
N ASP A 126 -6.11 -7.19 19.12
CA ASP A 126 -6.59 -8.53 18.77
C ASP A 126 -7.89 -8.40 17.97
N LEU A 127 -7.95 -9.05 16.80
CA LEU A 127 -9.07 -8.89 15.89
C LEU A 127 -10.39 -9.43 16.46
N ALA A 128 -10.35 -10.57 17.16
CA ALA A 128 -11.56 -11.15 17.73
C ALA A 128 -12.09 -10.31 18.91
N PHE A 129 -11.18 -9.71 19.68
CA PHE A 129 -11.55 -8.76 20.72
C PHE A 129 -12.18 -7.49 20.13
N GLN A 130 -11.58 -6.91 19.08
CA GLN A 130 -12.17 -5.77 18.35
C GLN A 130 -13.59 -6.10 17.86
N ASP A 131 -13.76 -7.23 17.18
CA ASP A 131 -15.06 -7.63 16.62
C ASP A 131 -16.13 -7.78 17.72
N SER A 132 -15.71 -8.26 18.89
CA SER A 132 -16.60 -8.40 20.06
C SER A 132 -17.01 -7.03 20.64
N VAL A 133 -16.08 -6.08 20.70
CA VAL A 133 -16.34 -4.70 21.16
C VAL A 133 -17.28 -3.98 20.19
N ASP A 134 -17.05 -4.11 18.88
CA ASP A 134 -17.91 -3.53 17.84
C ASP A 134 -19.34 -4.09 17.91
N ALA A 135 -19.48 -5.41 18.08
CA ALA A 135 -20.78 -6.06 18.25
C ALA A 135 -21.50 -5.58 19.51
N LEU A 136 -20.77 -5.41 20.62
CA LEU A 136 -21.31 -4.88 21.88
C LEU A 136 -21.84 -3.46 21.70
N LEU A 137 -21.02 -2.56 21.14
CA LEU A 137 -21.40 -1.17 20.87
C LEU A 137 -22.64 -1.10 19.98
N LYS A 138 -22.68 -1.88 18.90
CA LYS A 138 -23.82 -1.97 18.00
C LYS A 138 -25.09 -2.43 18.72
N SER A 139 -24.98 -3.43 19.59
CA SER A 139 -26.12 -3.93 20.36
C SER A 139 -26.68 -2.86 21.29
N TYR A 140 -25.83 -2.16 22.04
CA TYR A 140 -26.27 -1.09 22.95
C TYR A 140 -26.84 0.10 22.20
N PHE A 141 -26.20 0.54 21.12
CA PHE A 141 -26.67 1.67 20.34
C PHE A 141 -28.05 1.40 19.72
N ASN A 142 -28.27 0.18 19.21
CA ASN A 142 -29.59 -0.22 18.70
C ASN A 142 -30.65 -0.23 19.80
N SER A 143 -30.32 -0.71 21.00
CA SER A 143 -31.24 -0.67 22.14
C SER A 143 -31.66 0.76 22.51
N GLU A 144 -30.72 1.71 22.49
CA GLU A 144 -31.00 3.13 22.75
C GLU A 144 -31.74 3.82 21.59
N LEU A 145 -31.58 3.33 20.36
CA LEU A 145 -32.39 3.80 19.24
C LEU A 145 -33.84 3.33 19.36
N GLU A 146 -34.05 2.07 19.72
CA GLU A 146 -35.38 1.47 19.89
C GLU A 146 -36.17 2.11 21.04
N ASN A 147 -35.51 2.47 22.13
CA ASN A 147 -36.14 3.16 23.27
C ASN A 147 -36.31 4.68 23.05
N GLY A 148 -35.78 5.21 21.94
CA GLY A 148 -35.83 6.63 21.57
C GLY A 148 -34.75 7.53 22.19
N GLY A 149 -33.90 7.00 23.07
CA GLY A 149 -32.81 7.71 23.75
C GLY A 149 -31.70 8.17 22.83
N ALA A 150 -31.42 7.42 21.76
CA ALA A 150 -30.39 7.75 20.78
C ALA A 150 -30.92 8.44 19.51
N LYS A 151 -32.17 8.92 19.49
CA LYS A 151 -32.81 9.52 18.29
C LYS A 151 -31.99 10.65 17.65
N TYR A 152 -31.27 11.43 18.45
CA TYR A 152 -30.42 12.54 18.00
C TYR A 152 -28.93 12.27 18.27
N SER A 153 -28.56 11.03 18.61
CA SER A 153 -27.16 10.67 18.85
C SER A 153 -26.42 10.51 17.53
N GLU A 154 -25.22 11.05 17.47
CA GLU A 154 -24.32 10.95 16.30
C GLU A 154 -23.60 9.59 16.25
N GLY A 155 -23.58 8.84 17.36
CA GLY A 155 -22.95 7.53 17.44
C GLY A 155 -22.50 7.16 18.85
N VAL A 156 -21.73 6.09 18.94
CA VAL A 156 -21.08 5.63 20.18
C VAL A 156 -19.63 5.25 19.86
N TYR A 157 -18.73 5.60 20.77
CA TYR A 157 -17.30 5.35 20.64
C TYR A 157 -16.77 4.76 21.93
N ALA A 158 -15.87 3.78 21.82
CA ALA A 158 -15.11 3.25 22.95
C ALA A 158 -13.66 3.02 22.51
N VAL A 159 -12.74 3.17 23.47
CA VAL A 159 -11.31 2.87 23.28
C VAL A 159 -10.85 2.12 24.52
N ALA A 160 -10.18 0.99 24.32
CA ALA A 160 -9.57 0.23 25.41
C ALA A 160 -8.05 0.29 25.30
N LEU A 161 -7.38 0.63 26.40
CA LEU A 161 -5.93 0.74 26.48
C LEU A 161 -5.38 -0.13 27.61
N ASN A 162 -4.17 -0.64 27.43
CA ASN A 162 -3.37 -1.12 28.54
C ASN A 162 -2.75 0.09 29.28
N PRO A 163 -3.15 0.39 30.53
CA PRO A 163 -2.73 1.61 31.23
C PRO A 163 -1.24 1.62 31.59
N LYS A 164 -0.58 0.45 31.59
CA LYS A 164 0.85 0.34 31.92
C LYS A 164 1.76 0.58 30.71
N THR A 165 1.29 0.25 29.51
CA THR A 165 2.12 0.24 28.30
C THR A 165 1.66 1.21 27.22
N GLY A 166 0.43 1.74 27.33
CA GLY A 166 -0.20 2.53 26.28
C GLY A 166 -0.65 1.71 25.07
N ALA A 167 -0.55 0.38 25.11
CA ALA A 167 -0.99 -0.48 24.01
C ALA A 167 -2.51 -0.37 23.79
N VAL A 168 -2.93 -0.21 22.55
CA VAL A 168 -4.34 -0.20 22.16
C VAL A 168 -4.85 -1.64 22.12
N LEU A 169 -5.96 -1.88 22.81
CA LEU A 169 -6.62 -3.19 22.88
C LEU A 169 -7.76 -3.29 21.88
N SER A 170 -8.58 -2.24 21.75
CA SER A 170 -9.67 -2.06 20.78
C SER A 170 -9.97 -0.59 20.57
#